data_AF-A0A800IG66-F1
#
_entry.id   AF-A0A800IG66-F1
#
_cell.length_a   1.000
_cell.length_b   1.000
_cell.length_c   1.000
_cell.angle_alpha   90.00
_cell.angle_beta   90.00
_cell.angle_gamma   90.00
#
_symmetry.space_group_name_H-M   'P 1'
#
loop_
_entity.id
_entity.type
_entity.pdbx_description
1 polymer ?
#
loop_
_entity_poly.entity_id
_entity_poly.type
_entity_poly.pdbx_seq_one_letter_code
_entity_poly.pdbx_strand_id
1 'polypeptide(L)'
;MMMAECRQTSDDADQPFRVKGLAQFDEAIDVTASFVDLAAQGRLIITIEPEQGQRYQGIVTMDKTSLAACIESYFYQSEQLPTHIQLASSAHGIAGFMLQRLPNTITDETQADLDWELVHALAATLTAEELSQLPAEQVLHRLYHEQQVNVFNPRPVEHQCDCSRERCGMAIMGLGKSEVEVILQEQDAIVIDCHFCNTTALIR
;
A
#
# COMPACT_ATOMS: atom_id res chain seq x y z
N MET A 1 -15.20 -0.33 -3.07
CA MET A 1 -14.20 0.07 -2.06
C MET A 1 -12.93 -0.75 -2.23
N MET A 2 -11.74 -0.15 -2.15
CA MET A 2 -10.47 -0.88 -2.10
C MET A 2 -9.75 -0.51 -0.80
N MET A 3 -9.09 -1.50 -0.18
CA MET A 3 -8.29 -1.28 1.01
C MET A 3 -7.02 -2.12 0.92
N ALA A 4 -5.89 -1.51 1.28
CA ALA A 4 -4.62 -2.19 1.46
C ALA A 4 -4.01 -1.75 2.79
N GLU A 5 -3.35 -2.69 3.46
CA GLU A 5 -2.69 -2.47 4.74
C GLU A 5 -1.30 -3.11 4.67
N CYS A 6 -0.29 -2.38 5.15
CA CYS A 6 1.06 -2.89 5.40
C CYS A 6 1.35 -2.74 6.89
N ARG A 7 1.79 -3.82 7.52
CA ARG A 7 2.20 -3.84 8.93
C ARG A 7 3.67 -4.19 9.04
N GLN A 8 4.38 -3.33 9.75
CA GLN A 8 5.67 -3.64 10.35
C GLN A 8 5.41 -4.01 11.81
N THR A 9 5.85 -5.21 12.22
CA THR A 9 5.63 -5.72 13.59
C THR A 9 6.89 -5.67 14.45
N SER A 10 8.00 -5.25 13.86
CA SER A 10 9.31 -5.14 14.50
C SER A 10 10.23 -4.24 13.65
N ASP A 11 11.11 -3.52 14.33
CA ASP A 11 12.25 -2.81 13.73
C ASP A 11 13.39 -3.74 13.31
N ASP A 12 13.30 -5.02 13.61
CA ASP A 12 14.20 -6.05 13.08
C ASP A 12 14.10 -6.10 11.55
N ALA A 13 15.23 -5.82 10.89
CA ALA A 13 15.34 -5.80 9.43
C ALA A 13 15.12 -7.18 8.81
N ASP A 14 15.30 -8.26 9.58
CA ASP A 14 15.09 -9.64 9.12
C ASP A 14 13.60 -10.06 9.17
N GLN A 15 12.75 -9.33 9.87
CA GLN A 15 11.30 -9.60 9.92
C GLN A 15 10.62 -9.10 8.66
N PRO A 16 9.69 -9.83 8.03
CA PRO A 16 9.03 -9.37 6.80
C PRO A 16 8.06 -8.20 7.04
N PHE A 17 7.83 -7.40 5.99
CA PHE A 17 6.63 -6.58 5.92
C PHE A 17 5.42 -7.47 5.63
N ARG A 18 4.33 -7.27 6.36
CA ARG A 18 3.10 -8.07 6.21
C ARG A 18 2.04 -7.22 5.53
N VAL A 19 1.60 -7.64 4.35
CA VAL A 19 0.61 -6.93 3.56
C VAL A 19 -0.70 -7.71 3.47
N LYS A 20 -1.81 -7.01 3.40
CA LYS A 20 -3.13 -7.57 3.07
C LYS A 20 -3.93 -6.53 2.30
N GLY A 21 -4.85 -6.98 1.47
CA GLY A 21 -5.72 -6.09 0.73
C GLY A 21 -7.03 -6.75 0.37
N LEU A 22 -8.03 -5.92 0.08
CA LEU A 22 -9.33 -6.34 -0.42
C LEU A 22 -9.85 -5.31 -1.41
N ALA A 23 -10.73 -5.78 -2.28
CA ALA A 23 -11.51 -4.94 -3.16
C ALA A 23 -12.95 -5.46 -3.18
N GLN A 24 -13.89 -4.54 -3.05
CA GLN A 24 -15.33 -4.78 -3.06
C GLN A 24 -15.95 -3.93 -4.15
N PHE A 25 -16.84 -4.54 -4.93
CA PHE A 25 -17.55 -3.91 -6.03
C PHE A 25 -19.01 -4.36 -5.96
N ASP A 26 -19.93 -3.42 -6.18
CA ASP A 26 -21.37 -3.70 -6.12
C ASP A 26 -21.87 -4.36 -7.41
N GLU A 27 -21.20 -4.10 -8.52
CA GLU A 27 -21.56 -4.58 -9.86
C GLU A 27 -20.37 -5.30 -10.53
N ALA A 28 -20.68 -6.06 -11.58
CA ALA A 28 -19.66 -6.70 -12.39
C ALA A 28 -18.75 -5.65 -13.04
N ILE A 29 -17.44 -5.86 -12.92
CA ILE A 29 -16.44 -4.97 -13.52
C ILE A 29 -16.23 -5.37 -14.99
N ASP A 30 -16.24 -4.39 -15.88
CA ASP A 30 -15.71 -4.57 -17.23
C ASP A 30 -14.20 -4.79 -17.15
N VAL A 31 -13.72 -5.91 -17.69
CA VAL A 31 -12.28 -6.26 -17.71
C VAL A 31 -11.43 -5.25 -18.49
N THR A 32 -12.05 -4.39 -19.30
CA THR A 32 -11.41 -3.32 -20.05
C THR A 32 -11.46 -1.95 -19.34
N ALA A 33 -12.13 -1.87 -18.18
CA ALA A 33 -12.24 -0.64 -17.41
C ALA A 33 -10.85 -0.12 -17.00
N SER A 34 -10.61 1.16 -17.27
CA SER A 34 -9.40 1.84 -16.83
C SER A 34 -9.46 2.16 -15.32
N PHE A 35 -8.33 2.54 -14.75
CA PHE A 35 -8.28 3.06 -13.38
C PHE A 35 -9.25 4.24 -13.19
N VAL A 36 -9.36 5.13 -14.18
CA VAL A 36 -10.26 6.29 -14.12
C VAL A 36 -11.71 5.82 -14.09
N ASP A 37 -12.09 4.83 -14.89
CA ASP A 37 -13.47 4.30 -14.90
C ASP A 37 -13.85 3.68 -13.55
N LEU A 38 -12.90 3.01 -12.90
CA LEU A 38 -13.12 2.31 -11.63
C LEU A 38 -13.05 3.23 -10.39
N ALA A 39 -12.30 4.32 -10.46
CA ALA A 39 -11.93 5.09 -9.29
C ALA A 39 -12.20 6.59 -9.38
N ALA A 40 -12.67 7.10 -10.52
CA ALA A 40 -12.99 8.52 -10.69
C ALA A 40 -13.94 9.00 -9.59
N GLN A 41 -13.71 10.23 -9.13
CA GLN A 41 -14.48 10.88 -8.05
C GLN A 41 -14.39 10.18 -6.69
N GLY A 42 -13.57 9.12 -6.58
CA GLY A 42 -13.20 8.49 -5.33
C GLY A 42 -12.26 9.35 -4.50
N ARG A 43 -11.99 8.87 -3.28
CA ARG A 43 -11.01 9.44 -2.37
C ARG A 43 -9.98 8.39 -2.03
N LEU A 44 -8.70 8.74 -2.17
CA LEU A 44 -7.59 7.98 -1.63
C LEU A 44 -7.38 8.44 -0.19
N ILE A 45 -7.53 7.51 0.76
CA ILE A 45 -7.33 7.77 2.17
C ILE A 45 -6.09 6.99 2.60
N ILE A 46 -5.04 7.71 3.01
CA ILE A 46 -3.81 7.13 3.54
C ILE A 46 -3.81 7.34 5.05
N THR A 47 -3.71 6.25 5.80
CA THR A 47 -3.68 6.28 7.27
C THR A 47 -2.34 5.72 7.72
N ILE A 48 -1.64 6.47 8.57
CA ILE A 48 -0.38 6.07 9.19
C ILE A 48 -0.62 5.96 10.70
N GLU A 49 -0.38 4.77 11.24
CA GLU A 49 -0.50 4.46 12.66
C GLU A 49 0.90 4.09 13.20
N PRO A 50 1.65 5.05 13.78
CA PRO A 50 2.97 4.77 14.33
C PRO A 50 2.85 4.00 15.65
N GLU A 51 3.90 3.24 16.02
CA GLU A 51 3.96 2.59 17.35
C GLU A 51 3.89 3.61 18.50
N GLN A 52 4.52 4.78 18.28
CA GLN A 52 4.49 5.90 19.21
C GLN A 52 4.06 7.16 18.47
N GLY A 53 3.07 7.87 19.03
CA GLY A 53 2.56 9.11 18.47
C GLY A 53 1.06 9.05 18.19
N GLN A 54 0.58 10.01 17.40
CA GLN A 54 -0.82 10.09 17.02
C GLN A 54 -1.01 9.51 15.63
N ARG A 55 -2.13 8.81 15.43
CA ARG A 55 -2.60 8.40 14.11
C ARG A 55 -2.78 9.64 13.24
N TYR A 56 -2.25 9.58 12.02
CA TYR A 56 -2.42 10.60 11.00
C TYR A 56 -3.16 10.05 9.79
N GLN A 57 -3.99 10.88 9.16
CA GLN A 57 -4.75 10.53 7.97
C GLN A 57 -4.71 11.66 6.95
N GLY A 58 -4.24 11.35 5.75
CA GLY A 58 -4.33 12.23 4.59
C GLY A 58 -5.39 11.74 3.60
N ILE A 59 -6.04 12.69 2.94
CA ILE A 59 -7.11 12.43 1.99
C ILE A 59 -6.79 13.18 0.70
N VAL A 60 -6.76 12.45 -0.42
CA VAL A 60 -6.53 13.00 -1.75
C VAL A 60 -7.64 12.58 -2.70
N THR A 61 -7.98 13.46 -3.63
CA THR A 61 -8.92 13.17 -4.72
C THR A 61 -8.30 12.15 -5.68
N MET A 62 -9.09 11.16 -6.11
CA MET A 62 -8.69 10.24 -7.17
C MET A 62 -8.96 10.88 -8.54
N ASP A 63 -8.22 11.94 -8.85
CA ASP A 63 -8.38 12.77 -10.05
C ASP A 63 -7.23 12.65 -11.07
N LYS A 64 -6.31 11.70 -10.84
CA LYS A 64 -5.20 11.39 -11.74
C LYS A 64 -5.50 10.14 -12.58
N THR A 65 -4.66 9.92 -13.57
CA THR A 65 -4.80 8.80 -14.53
C THR A 65 -4.38 7.44 -13.95
N SER A 66 -3.69 7.41 -12.81
CA SER A 66 -3.22 6.19 -12.16
C SER A 66 -3.18 6.31 -10.64
N LEU A 67 -3.15 5.15 -9.96
CA LEU A 67 -2.96 5.09 -8.50
C LEU A 67 -1.61 5.70 -8.09
N ALA A 68 -0.54 5.42 -8.84
CA ALA A 68 0.78 5.98 -8.58
C ALA A 68 0.76 7.52 -8.55
N ALA A 69 0.14 8.14 -9.56
CA ALA A 69 0.02 9.60 -9.63
C ALA A 69 -0.86 10.19 -8.49
N CYS A 70 -1.88 9.45 -8.04
CA CYS A 70 -2.66 9.85 -6.85
C CYS A 70 -1.79 9.83 -5.57
N ILE A 71 -0.94 8.81 -5.41
CA ILE A 71 -0.03 8.70 -4.25
C ILE A 71 1.09 9.75 -4.33
N GLU A 72 1.66 10.01 -5.52
CA GLU A 72 2.63 11.10 -5.70
C GLU A 72 2.00 12.46 -5.32
N SER A 73 0.75 12.71 -5.72
CA SER A 73 0.00 13.90 -5.32
C SER A 73 -0.20 13.99 -3.81
N TYR A 74 -0.37 12.86 -3.11
CA TYR A 74 -0.40 12.83 -1.65
C TYR A 74 0.91 13.30 -1.03
N PHE A 75 2.05 12.74 -1.47
CA PHE A 75 3.37 13.13 -0.94
C PHE A 75 3.70 14.58 -1.24
N TYR A 76 3.34 15.08 -2.42
CA TYR A 76 3.53 16.48 -2.78
C TYR A 76 2.72 17.43 -1.88
N GLN A 77 1.44 17.14 -1.65
CA GLN A 77 0.55 18.03 -0.89
C GLN A 77 0.71 17.93 0.63
N SER A 78 0.90 16.71 1.14
CA SER A 78 0.85 16.44 2.58
C SER A 78 2.24 16.46 3.23
N GLU A 79 3.23 15.87 2.55
CA GLU A 79 4.59 15.70 3.09
C GLU A 79 5.58 16.75 2.53
N GLN A 80 5.22 17.44 1.44
CA GLN A 80 6.11 18.35 0.71
C GLN A 80 7.42 17.67 0.26
N LEU A 81 7.36 16.36 -0.04
CA LEU A 81 8.49 15.57 -0.49
C LEU A 81 8.35 15.25 -1.98
N PRO A 82 9.27 15.74 -2.84
CA PRO A 82 9.36 15.26 -4.22
C PRO A 82 9.47 13.73 -4.22
N THR A 83 8.47 13.10 -4.83
CA THR A 83 8.30 11.65 -4.81
C THR A 83 7.88 11.20 -6.19
N HIS A 84 8.55 10.18 -6.70
CA HIS A 84 8.21 9.49 -7.92
C HIS A 84 7.86 8.03 -7.60
N ILE A 85 6.75 7.55 -8.14
CA ILE A 85 6.24 6.20 -7.93
C ILE A 85 5.90 5.58 -9.28
N GLN A 86 6.40 4.37 -9.49
CA GLN A 86 6.02 3.52 -10.61
C GLN A 86 5.46 2.22 -10.08
N LEU A 87 4.30 1.81 -10.60
CA LEU A 87 3.67 0.54 -10.29
C LEU A 87 3.48 -0.23 -11.60
N ALA A 88 3.89 -1.49 -11.61
CA ALA A 88 3.76 -2.39 -12.74
C ALA A 88 2.99 -3.64 -12.34
N SER A 89 2.13 -4.09 -13.24
CA SER A 89 1.44 -5.38 -13.16
C SER A 89 1.56 -6.06 -14.51
N SER A 90 2.07 -7.28 -14.53
CA SER A 90 2.26 -8.10 -15.73
C SER A 90 1.90 -9.55 -15.46
N ALA A 91 1.94 -10.39 -16.50
CA ALA A 91 1.78 -11.84 -16.35
C ALA A 91 2.87 -12.48 -15.47
N HIS A 92 4.01 -11.81 -15.27
CA HIS A 92 5.13 -12.29 -14.47
C HIS A 92 5.04 -11.85 -13.00
N GLY A 93 4.15 -10.91 -12.67
CA GLY A 93 3.97 -10.44 -11.30
C GLY A 93 3.66 -8.95 -11.21
N ILE A 94 3.67 -8.46 -9.97
CA ILE A 94 3.50 -7.05 -9.64
C ILE A 94 4.78 -6.52 -9.03
N ALA A 95 5.11 -5.26 -9.32
CA ALA A 95 6.29 -4.60 -8.80
C ALA A 95 6.06 -3.11 -8.62
N GLY A 96 6.82 -2.50 -7.71
CA GLY A 96 6.76 -1.08 -7.42
C GLY A 96 8.15 -0.49 -7.27
N PHE A 97 8.32 0.74 -7.74
CA PHE A 97 9.51 1.54 -7.55
C PHE A 97 9.10 2.87 -6.94
N MET A 98 9.80 3.29 -5.89
CA MET A 98 9.60 4.59 -5.24
C MET A 98 10.95 5.29 -5.12
N LEU A 99 11.01 6.52 -5.60
CA LEU A 99 12.13 7.43 -5.44
C LEU A 99 11.62 8.64 -4.69
N GLN A 100 12.27 8.99 -3.58
CA GLN A 100 11.85 10.11 -2.74
C GLN A 100 13.04 10.93 -2.33
N ARG A 101 12.93 12.25 -2.51
CA ARG A 101 13.89 13.21 -1.96
C ARG A 101 13.59 13.37 -0.48
N LEU A 102 14.59 13.10 0.37
CA LEU A 102 14.48 13.31 1.80
C LEU A 102 14.77 14.78 2.16
N PRO A 103 14.22 15.28 3.29
CA PRO A 103 14.64 16.56 3.85
C PRO A 103 16.10 16.45 4.27
N ASN A 104 16.98 17.14 3.54
CA ASN A 104 18.41 17.12 3.84
C ASN A 104 18.83 18.42 4.51
N THR A 105 19.95 18.38 5.24
CA THR A 105 20.63 19.54 5.81
C THR A 105 21.47 20.32 4.79
N ILE A 106 21.31 20.03 3.49
CA ILE A 106 22.07 20.67 2.41
C ILE A 106 21.65 22.14 2.36
N THR A 107 22.59 23.04 2.63
CA THR A 107 22.36 24.49 2.58
C THR A 107 22.18 25.06 1.17
N ASP A 108 22.47 24.27 0.14
CA ASP A 108 22.32 24.66 -1.27
C ASP A 108 21.17 23.91 -1.94
N GLU A 109 19.99 24.52 -1.90
CA GLU A 109 18.77 24.01 -2.55
C GLU A 109 18.93 23.87 -4.07
N THR A 110 19.77 24.69 -4.71
CA THR A 110 19.96 24.64 -6.17
C THR A 110 20.62 23.33 -6.57
N GLN A 111 21.65 22.90 -5.83
CA GLN A 111 22.30 21.62 -6.09
C GLN A 111 21.35 20.45 -5.79
N ALA A 112 20.56 20.55 -4.72
CA ALA A 112 19.58 19.51 -4.38
C ALA A 112 18.49 19.35 -5.45
N ASP A 113 18.06 20.44 -6.09
CA ASP A 113 17.14 20.41 -7.21
C ASP A 113 17.77 19.75 -8.44
N LEU A 114 19.02 20.09 -8.79
CA LEU A 114 19.75 19.47 -9.90
C LEU A 114 19.98 17.97 -9.67
N ASP A 115 20.35 17.57 -8.44
CA ASP A 115 20.54 16.17 -8.08
C ASP A 115 19.23 15.40 -8.22
N TRP A 116 18.11 15.97 -7.76
CA TRP A 116 16.78 15.40 -7.94
C TRP A 116 16.40 15.25 -9.42
N GLU A 117 16.59 16.29 -10.22
CA GLU A 117 16.30 16.26 -11.66
C GLU A 117 17.08 15.12 -12.35
N LEU A 118 18.36 14.94 -12.01
CA LEU A 118 19.17 13.87 -12.56
C LEU A 118 18.63 12.48 -12.18
N VAL A 119 18.44 12.20 -10.88
CA VAL A 119 18.00 10.86 -10.45
C VAL A 119 16.57 10.55 -10.90
N HIS A 120 15.71 11.57 -10.98
CA HIS A 120 14.35 11.42 -11.49
C HIS A 120 14.33 11.17 -12.99
N ALA A 121 15.15 11.88 -13.77
CA ALA A 121 15.26 11.65 -15.22
C ALA A 121 15.75 10.22 -15.52
N LEU A 122 16.69 9.70 -14.72
CA LEU A 122 17.12 8.31 -14.82
C LEU A 122 15.97 7.35 -14.49
N ALA A 123 15.29 7.54 -13.35
CA ALA A 123 14.15 6.72 -12.94
C ALA A 123 13.03 6.67 -13.99
N ALA A 124 12.75 7.80 -14.66
CA ALA A 124 11.72 7.90 -15.68
C ALA A 124 12.00 7.05 -16.94
N THR A 125 13.22 6.52 -17.10
CA THR A 125 13.55 5.58 -18.17
C THR A 125 13.18 4.12 -17.84
N LEU A 126 12.84 3.82 -16.58
CA LEU A 126 12.50 2.47 -16.14
C LEU A 126 11.22 1.98 -16.80
N THR A 127 11.30 0.88 -17.55
CA THR A 127 10.09 0.30 -18.15
C THR A 127 9.33 -0.58 -17.16
N ALA A 128 8.01 -0.76 -17.39
CA ALA A 128 7.20 -1.70 -16.61
C ALA A 128 7.67 -3.16 -16.75
N GLU A 129 8.27 -3.50 -17.89
CA GLU A 129 8.85 -4.80 -18.15
C GLU A 129 10.09 -5.04 -17.27
N GLU A 130 11.03 -4.10 -17.29
CA GLU A 130 12.23 -4.15 -16.44
C GLU A 130 11.85 -4.19 -14.96
N LEU A 131 10.91 -3.34 -14.53
CA LEU A 131 10.46 -3.28 -13.14
C LEU A 131 9.83 -4.60 -12.66
N SER A 132 9.08 -5.29 -13.51
CA SER A 132 8.38 -6.54 -13.13
C SER A 132 9.20 -7.80 -13.27
N GLN A 133 10.31 -7.78 -14.03
CA GLN A 133 11.09 -9.00 -14.33
C GLN A 133 12.52 -9.00 -13.79
N LEU A 134 13.13 -7.82 -13.58
CA LEU A 134 14.50 -7.75 -13.11
C LEU A 134 14.57 -7.76 -11.58
N PRO A 135 15.61 -8.40 -10.99
CA PRO A 135 15.92 -8.22 -9.58
C PRO A 135 16.18 -6.74 -9.23
N ALA A 136 15.76 -6.32 -8.03
CA ALA A 136 15.86 -4.92 -7.60
C ALA A 136 17.29 -4.35 -7.72
N GLU A 137 18.31 -5.13 -7.34
CA GLU A 137 19.72 -4.72 -7.46
C GLU A 137 20.14 -4.43 -8.91
N GLN A 138 19.61 -5.18 -9.88
CA GLN A 138 19.90 -4.95 -11.29
C GLN A 138 19.19 -3.68 -11.80
N VAL A 139 17.95 -3.43 -11.35
CA VAL A 139 17.25 -2.18 -11.64
C VAL A 139 18.04 -0.99 -11.11
N LEU A 140 18.45 -1.04 -9.84
CA LEU A 140 19.24 0.03 -9.21
C LEU A 140 20.58 0.25 -9.92
N HIS A 141 21.30 -0.81 -10.27
CA HIS A 141 22.56 -0.68 -11.02
C HIS A 141 22.33 -0.07 -12.41
N ARG A 142 21.32 -0.53 -13.17
CA ARG A 142 21.03 0.02 -14.50
C ARG A 142 20.75 1.52 -14.45
N LEU A 143 19.93 1.94 -13.48
CA LEU A 143 19.56 3.34 -13.32
C LEU A 143 20.71 4.21 -12.79
N TYR A 144 21.50 3.70 -11.84
CA TYR A 144 22.34 4.56 -10.99
C TYR A 144 23.81 4.11 -10.86
N HIS A 145 24.33 3.28 -11.78
CA HIS A 145 25.73 2.80 -11.71
C HIS A 145 26.79 3.91 -11.74
N GLU A 146 26.49 5.09 -12.30
CA GLU A 146 27.39 6.25 -12.26
C GLU A 146 27.28 7.05 -10.95
N GLN A 147 26.31 6.73 -10.09
CA GLN A 147 26.04 7.41 -8.83
C GLN A 147 26.54 6.58 -7.65
N GLN A 148 26.77 7.25 -6.51
CA GLN A 148 27.08 6.55 -5.27
C GLN A 148 25.79 6.02 -4.63
N VAL A 149 25.54 4.72 -4.79
CA VAL A 149 24.35 4.04 -4.24
C VAL A 149 24.74 3.15 -3.08
N ASN A 150 24.08 3.34 -1.93
CA ASN A 150 24.14 2.41 -0.81
C ASN A 150 22.93 1.47 -0.88
N VAL A 151 23.19 0.18 -1.08
CA VAL A 151 22.16 -0.86 -1.12
C VAL A 151 22.07 -1.52 0.26
N PHE A 152 20.87 -1.56 0.83
CA PHE A 152 20.58 -2.21 2.11
C PHE A 152 20.11 -3.66 1.91
N ASN A 153 20.11 -4.44 2.99
CA ASN A 153 19.60 -5.80 2.95
C ASN A 153 18.11 -5.79 2.53
N PRO A 154 17.71 -6.66 1.58
CA PRO A 154 16.32 -6.76 1.18
C PRO A 154 15.47 -7.30 2.33
N ARG A 155 14.33 -6.67 2.57
CA ARG A 155 13.34 -7.12 3.55
C ARG A 155 12.21 -7.85 2.82
N PRO A 156 11.87 -9.10 3.19
CA PRO A 156 10.79 -9.83 2.51
C PRO A 156 9.43 -9.15 2.72
N VAL A 157 8.55 -9.30 1.74
CA VAL A 157 7.15 -8.85 1.82
C VAL A 157 6.25 -10.07 1.70
N GLU A 158 5.37 -10.28 2.67
CA GLU A 158 4.52 -11.46 2.75
C GLU A 158 3.05 -11.06 2.83
N HIS A 159 2.19 -11.83 2.16
CA HIS A 159 0.76 -11.72 2.37
C HIS A 159 0.37 -12.34 3.71
N GLN A 160 -0.17 -11.54 4.63
CA GLN A 160 -0.65 -12.07 5.90
C GLN A 160 -1.83 -11.28 6.49
N CYS A 161 -2.93 -12.01 6.70
CA CYS A 161 -4.05 -11.53 7.51
C CYS A 161 -3.80 -11.78 9.00
N ASP A 162 -4.33 -10.90 9.84
CA ASP A 162 -4.27 -10.92 11.30
C ASP A 162 -5.60 -11.29 11.95
N CYS A 163 -6.54 -11.85 11.18
CA CYS A 163 -7.77 -12.41 11.74
C CYS A 163 -7.43 -13.55 12.72
N SER A 164 -8.10 -13.56 13.87
CA SER A 164 -7.95 -14.62 14.86
C SER A 164 -9.29 -14.89 15.53
N ARG A 165 -9.40 -16.02 16.22
CA ARG A 165 -10.61 -16.37 16.97
C ARG A 165 -10.92 -15.33 18.04
N GLU A 166 -9.89 -14.81 18.69
CA GLU A 166 -9.98 -13.77 19.72
C GLU A 166 -10.54 -12.47 19.12
N ARG A 167 -10.06 -12.06 17.94
CA ARG A 167 -10.60 -10.88 17.24
C ARG A 167 -12.05 -11.06 16.80
N CYS A 168 -12.41 -12.25 16.32
CA CYS A 168 -13.80 -12.58 16.01
C CYS A 168 -14.68 -12.49 17.26
N GLY A 169 -14.20 -13.02 18.39
CA GLY A 169 -14.89 -12.91 19.68
C GLY A 169 -15.08 -11.46 20.13
N MET A 170 -14.05 -10.62 20.02
CA MET A 170 -14.17 -9.19 20.34
C MET A 170 -15.18 -8.47 19.44
N ALA A 171 -15.23 -8.80 18.14
CA ALA A 171 -16.22 -8.25 17.22
C ALA A 171 -17.66 -8.62 17.64
N ILE A 172 -17.91 -9.88 18.02
CA ILE A 172 -19.21 -10.32 18.55
C ILE A 172 -19.57 -9.60 19.84
N MET A 173 -18.61 -9.45 20.77
CA MET A 173 -18.87 -8.71 22.01
C MET A 173 -19.26 -7.25 21.73
N GLY A 174 -18.74 -6.66 20.66
CA GLY A 174 -19.07 -5.30 20.22
C GLY A 174 -20.52 -5.12 19.75
N LEU A 175 -21.18 -6.17 19.24
CA LEU A 175 -22.62 -6.15 18.88
C LEU A 175 -23.52 -6.02 20.11
N GLY A 176 -23.04 -6.54 21.25
CA GLY A 176 -23.80 -6.58 22.48
C GLY A 176 -24.74 -7.78 22.56
N LYS A 177 -25.10 -8.12 23.80
CA LYS A 177 -25.78 -9.38 24.14
C LYS A 177 -27.12 -9.56 23.43
N SER A 178 -27.93 -8.52 23.36
CA SER A 178 -29.28 -8.60 22.78
C SER A 178 -29.25 -8.94 21.30
N GLU A 179 -28.30 -8.38 20.54
CA GLU A 179 -28.18 -8.60 19.10
C GLU A 179 -27.66 -10.02 18.81
N VAL A 180 -26.70 -10.48 19.62
CA VAL A 180 -26.21 -11.86 19.61
C VAL A 180 -27.32 -12.87 19.90
N GLU A 181 -28.16 -12.62 20.90
CA GLU A 181 -29.28 -13.51 21.25
C GLU A 181 -30.33 -13.58 20.12
N VAL A 182 -30.62 -12.47 19.45
CA VAL A 182 -31.53 -12.45 18.29
C VAL A 182 -30.97 -13.30 17.15
N ILE A 183 -29.69 -13.14 16.81
CA ILE A 183 -29.05 -13.94 15.76
C ILE A 183 -29.12 -15.43 16.08
N LEU A 184 -28.84 -15.82 17.34
CA LEU A 184 -28.89 -17.22 17.77
C LEU A 184 -30.31 -17.80 17.87
N GLN A 185 -31.34 -16.96 17.92
CA GLN A 185 -32.74 -17.40 17.85
C GLN A 185 -33.18 -17.67 16.40
N GLU A 186 -32.65 -16.89 15.45
CA GLU A 186 -32.96 -17.04 14.02
C GLU A 186 -32.05 -18.06 13.31
N GLN A 187 -30.82 -18.23 13.81
CA GLN A 187 -29.78 -19.07 13.23
C GLN A 187 -29.11 -19.93 14.32
N ASP A 188 -28.76 -21.18 14.02
CA ASP A 188 -28.13 -22.08 14.99
C ASP A 188 -26.68 -21.71 15.35
N ALA A 189 -26.08 -20.75 14.64
CA ALA A 189 -24.70 -20.33 14.84
C ALA A 189 -24.45 -18.94 14.27
N ILE A 190 -23.45 -18.26 14.82
CA ILE A 190 -22.90 -17.01 14.26
C ILE A 190 -21.76 -17.38 13.32
N VAL A 191 -21.85 -16.93 12.07
CA VAL A 191 -20.83 -17.10 11.03
C VAL A 191 -20.15 -15.75 10.80
N ILE A 192 -18.82 -15.72 10.89
CA ILE A 192 -18.01 -14.53 10.61
C ILE A 192 -17.04 -14.83 9.48
N ASP A 193 -17.15 -14.07 8.39
CA ASP A 193 -16.22 -14.12 7.27
C ASP A 193 -15.21 -12.98 7.35
N CYS A 194 -13.92 -13.31 7.29
CA CYS A 194 -12.89 -12.29 7.17
C CYS A 194 -12.75 -11.84 5.71
N HIS A 195 -13.12 -10.60 5.39
CA HIS A 195 -13.03 -10.06 4.03
C HIS A 195 -11.61 -9.89 3.46
N PHE A 196 -10.56 -10.09 4.27
CA PHE A 196 -9.17 -10.03 3.81
C PHE A 196 -8.64 -11.40 3.35
N CYS A 197 -8.90 -12.46 4.12
CA CYS A 197 -8.37 -13.80 3.83
C CYS A 197 -9.43 -14.81 3.45
N ASN A 198 -10.71 -14.42 3.42
CA ASN A 198 -11.87 -15.28 3.16
C ASN A 198 -11.96 -16.51 4.08
N THR A 199 -11.38 -16.42 5.28
CA THR A 199 -11.54 -17.45 6.31
C THR A 199 -12.86 -17.24 7.04
N THR A 200 -13.62 -18.33 7.19
CA THR A 200 -14.89 -18.36 7.91
C THR A 200 -14.70 -18.93 9.31
N ALA A 201 -15.12 -18.19 10.33
CA ALA A 201 -15.22 -18.66 11.71
C ALA A 201 -16.68 -18.99 12.05
N LEU A 202 -16.91 -20.20 12.54
CA LEU A 202 -18.21 -20.65 13.06
C LEU A 202 -18.20 -20.59 14.59
N ILE A 203 -19.17 -19.87 15.16
CA ILE A 203 -19.28 -19.69 16.62
C ILE A 203 -20.67 -20.19 17.05
N ARG A 204 -20.66 -21.14 17.97
CA ARG A 204 -21.83 -21.79 18.57
C ARG A 204 -21.86 -21.51 20.06
#